data_AF-A0A8M8VFU9-F1
#
_entry.id   AF-A0A8M8VFU9-F1
#
_cell.length_a   1.000
_cell.length_b   1.000
_cell.length_c   1.000
_cell.angle_alpha   90.00
_cell.angle_beta   90.00
_cell.angle_gamma   90.00
#
_symmetry.space_group_name_H-M   'P 1'
#
loop_
_entity.id
_entity.type
_entity.pdbx_description
1 polymer ?
#
loop_
_entity_poly.entity_id
_entity_poly.type
_entity_poly.pdbx_seq_one_letter_code
_entity_poly.pdbx_strand_id
1 'polypeptide(L)'
;MSHGGVSGAVRRQLRLKAENVMGPDGAPMQRQHPQEKQWRRLGVLIDDIKCAEAYVRFLCERLLDHCYDDMEFMTKFIYKTALQRLEVVAKSKFHRVTYTEAVAILEEVAKLIDFPPNYDNGYLTEEKFKAPIIVYNYPKAIKAWYMKVNEDDKTVVAMDVLVPKVGELIGCSQREENYDVLKQRLRFKHHKQLLEKDY
;
A
#
# COMPACT_ATOMS: atom_id res chain seq x y z
N MET A 1 -40.34 9.37 -21.18
CA MET A 1 -40.24 7.91 -20.92
C MET A 1 -38.99 7.39 -21.61
N SER A 2 -37.97 7.00 -20.86
CA SER A 2 -37.05 5.89 -21.20
C SER A 2 -36.19 5.59 -19.97
N HIS A 3 -36.15 4.31 -19.61
CA HIS A 3 -35.51 3.78 -18.42
C HIS A 3 -34.02 3.53 -18.68
N GLY A 4 -33.13 4.18 -17.93
CA GLY A 4 -31.71 3.82 -17.86
C GLY A 4 -31.50 2.71 -16.81
N GLY A 5 -31.69 1.46 -17.21
CA GLY A 5 -31.58 0.30 -16.33
C GLY A 5 -30.15 0.03 -15.86
N VAL A 6 -30.01 -0.17 -14.55
CA VAL A 6 -28.78 -0.67 -13.92
C VAL A 6 -28.40 -2.04 -14.49
N SER A 7 -27.14 -2.20 -14.89
CA SER A 7 -26.54 -3.43 -15.44
C SER A 7 -26.87 -4.69 -14.61
N GLY A 8 -27.13 -5.81 -15.30
CA GLY A 8 -27.48 -7.10 -14.72
C GLY A 8 -26.42 -7.74 -13.80
N ALA A 9 -25.22 -7.15 -13.69
CA ALA A 9 -24.23 -7.50 -12.68
C ALA A 9 -24.63 -6.98 -11.27
N VAL A 10 -25.28 -5.81 -11.18
CA VAL A 10 -25.68 -5.17 -9.93
C VAL A 10 -26.88 -5.88 -9.29
N ARG A 11 -27.81 -6.39 -10.10
CA ARG A 11 -28.95 -7.21 -9.60
C ARG A 11 -28.50 -8.56 -9.05
N ARG A 12 -27.40 -9.12 -9.56
CA ARG A 12 -26.79 -10.35 -9.02
C ARG A 12 -26.07 -10.12 -7.69
N GLN A 13 -25.50 -8.94 -7.49
CA GLN A 13 -24.83 -8.55 -6.24
C GLN A 13 -25.81 -8.30 -5.09
N LEU A 14 -27.05 -7.93 -5.37
CA LEU A 14 -28.10 -7.68 -4.37
C LEU A 14 -28.91 -8.93 -3.98
N ARG A 15 -28.88 -10.00 -4.79
CA ARG A 15 -29.62 -11.25 -4.52
C ARG A 15 -28.85 -12.27 -3.67
N LEU A 16 -27.55 -12.06 -3.43
CA LEU A 16 -26.72 -12.92 -2.59
C LEU A 16 -26.74 -12.54 -1.10
N LYS A 17 -27.66 -11.65 -0.67
CA LYS A 17 -27.82 -11.23 0.73
C LYS A 17 -28.91 -11.97 1.51
N ALA A 18 -29.46 -13.06 0.99
CA ALA A 18 -30.40 -13.88 1.74
C ALA A 18 -30.08 -15.35 1.48
N GLU A 19 -29.47 -16.02 2.46
CA GLU A 19 -29.82 -17.37 2.90
C GLU A 19 -28.91 -17.83 4.05
N ASN A 20 -29.53 -18.52 5.00
CA ASN A 20 -29.00 -19.01 6.26
C ASN A 20 -27.98 -20.14 6.07
N VAL A 21 -27.01 -20.26 6.99
CA VAL A 21 -26.36 -21.54 7.30
C VAL A 21 -26.27 -21.69 8.82
N MET A 22 -27.10 -22.58 9.35
CA MET A 22 -27.00 -23.14 10.71
C MET A 22 -25.91 -24.22 10.72
N GLY A 23 -25.16 -24.35 11.82
CA GLY A 23 -24.22 -25.45 12.01
C GLY A 23 -24.91 -26.80 12.27
N PRO A 24 -24.19 -27.93 12.15
CA PRO A 24 -24.75 -29.28 12.29
C PRO A 24 -25.41 -29.57 13.65
N ASP A 25 -25.10 -28.78 14.68
CA ASP A 25 -25.56 -29.03 16.07
C ASP A 25 -26.57 -27.98 16.59
N GLY A 26 -27.09 -27.09 15.75
CA GLY A 26 -28.11 -26.11 16.14
C GLY A 26 -27.67 -25.04 17.17
N ALA A 27 -26.40 -25.04 17.61
CA ALA A 27 -25.88 -24.05 18.54
C ALA A 27 -25.42 -22.76 17.82
N PRO A 28 -25.69 -21.56 18.37
CA PRO A 28 -25.21 -20.31 17.80
C PRO A 28 -23.68 -20.21 17.95
N MET A 29 -22.96 -20.28 16.83
CA MET A 29 -21.53 -19.98 16.76
C MET A 29 -21.33 -18.52 17.16
N GLN A 30 -20.53 -18.24 18.19
CA GLN A 30 -20.13 -16.88 18.55
C GLN A 30 -19.33 -16.27 17.39
N ARG A 31 -20.02 -15.59 16.49
CA ARG A 31 -19.41 -14.82 15.40
C ARG A 31 -18.76 -13.60 16.02
N GLN A 32 -17.43 -13.57 16.08
CA GLN A 32 -16.70 -12.31 16.22
C GLN A 32 -17.17 -11.36 15.11
N HIS A 33 -17.44 -10.11 15.47
CA HIS A 33 -18.02 -9.14 14.56
C HIS A 33 -17.08 -8.94 13.35
N PRO A 34 -17.56 -8.97 12.09
CA PRO A 34 -16.70 -8.87 10.90
C PRO A 34 -15.77 -7.65 10.93
N GLN A 35 -16.24 -6.52 11.48
CA GLN A 35 -15.41 -5.35 11.73
C GLN A 35 -14.26 -5.65 12.70
N GLU A 36 -14.47 -6.32 13.83
CA GLU A 36 -13.38 -6.59 14.80
C GLU A 36 -12.24 -7.43 14.21
N LYS A 37 -12.56 -8.38 13.30
CA LYS A 37 -11.54 -9.13 12.55
C LYS A 37 -10.78 -8.23 11.56
N GLN A 38 -11.49 -7.34 10.87
CA GLN A 38 -10.90 -6.36 9.96
C GLN A 38 -9.98 -5.37 10.72
N TRP A 39 -10.40 -4.88 11.89
CA TRP A 39 -9.61 -3.97 12.74
C TRP A 39 -8.40 -4.64 13.38
N ARG A 40 -8.47 -5.92 13.80
CA ARG A 40 -7.29 -6.65 14.29
C ARG A 40 -6.24 -6.88 13.20
N ARG A 41 -6.66 -7.13 11.95
CA ARG A 41 -5.76 -7.35 10.81
C ARG A 41 -5.16 -6.05 10.27
N LEU A 42 -5.98 -5.00 10.14
CA LEU A 42 -5.46 -3.66 9.87
C LEU A 42 -4.61 -3.14 11.02
N GLY A 43 -4.85 -3.58 12.27
CA GLY A 43 -4.06 -3.20 13.43
C GLY A 43 -2.57 -3.48 13.26
N VAL A 44 -2.21 -4.68 12.80
CA VAL A 44 -0.80 -5.06 12.55
C VAL A 44 -0.18 -4.16 11.48
N LEU A 45 -0.85 -3.97 10.34
CA LEU A 45 -0.33 -3.09 9.29
C LEU A 45 -0.24 -1.63 9.75
N ILE A 46 -1.22 -1.15 10.52
CA ILE A 46 -1.22 0.20 11.09
C ILE A 46 -0.02 0.38 12.02
N ASP A 47 0.33 -0.63 12.80
CA ASP A 47 1.50 -0.57 13.68
C ASP A 47 2.80 -0.63 12.89
N ASP A 48 2.88 -1.45 11.83
CA ASP A 48 4.00 -1.44 10.88
C ASP A 48 4.16 -0.07 10.20
N ILE A 49 3.04 0.56 9.80
CA ILE A 49 3.00 1.92 9.22
C ILE A 49 3.54 2.94 10.21
N LYS A 50 3.06 2.93 11.47
CA LYS A 50 3.55 3.85 12.50
C LYS A 50 5.03 3.63 12.78
N CYS A 51 5.47 2.37 12.85
CA CYS A 51 6.85 2.01 13.10
C CYS A 51 7.76 2.54 11.99
N ALA A 52 7.38 2.30 10.72
CA ALA A 52 8.14 2.79 9.57
C ALA A 52 8.20 4.32 9.51
N GLU A 53 7.08 5.02 9.74
CA GLU A 53 7.02 6.49 9.82
C GLU A 53 7.94 7.03 10.93
N ALA A 54 7.82 6.47 12.15
CA ALA A 54 8.65 6.89 13.28
C ALA A 54 10.14 6.59 13.05
N TYR A 55 10.47 5.43 12.48
CA TYR A 55 11.85 5.02 12.23
C TYR A 55 12.53 5.93 11.21
N VAL A 56 11.87 6.23 10.08
CA VAL A 56 12.43 7.12 9.05
C VAL A 56 12.62 8.52 9.60
N ARG A 57 11.62 9.07 10.32
CA ARG A 57 11.73 10.39 10.94
C ARG A 57 12.87 10.45 11.94
N PHE A 58 12.95 9.46 12.83
CA PHE A 58 14.01 9.37 13.82
C PHE A 58 15.39 9.37 13.17
N LEU A 59 15.61 8.60 12.11
CA LEU A 59 16.90 8.59 11.40
C LEU A 59 17.22 9.95 10.76
N CYS A 60 16.24 10.61 10.14
CA CYS A 60 16.45 11.94 9.56
C CYS A 60 16.76 13.00 10.63
N GLU A 61 16.01 13.00 11.74
CA GLU A 61 16.26 13.89 12.90
C GLU A 61 17.66 13.64 13.47
N ARG A 62 18.05 12.37 13.66
CA ARG A 62 19.38 11.99 14.15
C ARG A 62 20.51 12.45 13.25
N LEU A 63 20.34 12.40 11.92
CA LEU A 63 21.34 12.93 10.98
C LEU A 63 21.46 14.45 11.08
N LEU A 64 20.34 15.15 11.24
CA LEU A 64 20.33 16.60 11.40
C LEU A 64 20.96 17.04 12.74
N ASP A 65 20.75 16.29 13.80
CA ASP A 65 21.23 16.64 15.15
C ASP A 65 22.70 16.27 15.37
N HIS A 66 23.20 15.20 14.74
CA HIS A 66 24.51 14.62 15.05
C HIS A 66 25.50 14.59 13.89
N CYS A 67 25.04 14.81 12.66
CA CYS A 67 25.87 14.76 11.46
C CYS A 67 25.66 16.03 10.60
N TYR A 68 25.29 17.16 11.22
CA TYR A 68 24.96 18.39 10.49
C TYR A 68 26.10 18.87 9.59
N ASP A 69 27.33 18.93 10.11
CA ASP A 69 28.49 19.44 9.37
C ASP A 69 28.77 18.60 8.11
N ASP A 70 28.68 17.27 8.22
CA ASP A 70 28.80 16.37 7.07
C ASP A 70 27.65 16.57 6.07
N MET A 71 26.42 16.73 6.56
CA MET A 71 25.27 16.99 5.70
C MET A 71 25.33 18.37 5.03
N GLU A 72 25.91 19.37 5.69
CA GLU A 72 26.15 20.70 5.15
C GLU A 72 27.23 20.64 4.05
N PHE A 73 28.31 19.92 4.29
CA PHE A 73 29.33 19.63 3.29
C PHE A 73 28.73 18.93 2.06
N MET A 74 27.97 17.85 2.27
CA MET A 74 27.27 17.13 1.20
C MET A 74 26.33 18.05 0.43
N THR A 75 25.62 18.94 1.11
CA THR A 75 24.73 19.91 0.48
C THR A 75 25.49 20.94 -0.35
N LYS A 76 26.64 21.43 0.13
CA LYS A 76 27.48 22.39 -0.58
C LYS A 76 28.11 21.79 -1.82
N PHE A 77 28.60 20.55 -1.77
CA PHE A 77 29.50 20.03 -2.81
C PHE A 77 28.91 18.90 -3.67
N ILE A 78 27.97 18.10 -3.14
CA ILE A 78 27.49 16.89 -3.83
C ILE A 78 26.02 17.02 -4.24
N TYR A 79 25.13 17.30 -3.30
CA TYR A 79 23.68 17.32 -3.51
C TYR A 79 23.02 18.55 -2.87
N LYS A 80 22.79 19.60 -3.68
CA LYS A 80 22.30 20.93 -3.27
C LYS A 80 21.03 20.95 -2.41
N THR A 81 20.24 19.88 -2.43
CA THR A 81 18.95 19.78 -1.71
C THR A 81 18.95 18.70 -0.63
N ALA A 82 20.11 18.15 -0.25
CA ALA A 82 20.20 17.05 0.72
C ALA A 82 19.68 17.43 2.12
N LEU A 83 20.19 18.51 2.71
CA LEU A 83 19.71 19.03 4.00
C LEU A 83 18.21 19.34 3.97
N GLN A 84 17.75 20.08 2.97
CA GLN A 84 16.34 20.43 2.82
C GLN A 84 15.44 19.18 2.77
N ARG A 85 15.85 18.13 2.04
CA ARG A 85 15.08 16.88 1.99
C ARG A 85 15.04 16.19 3.35
N LEU A 86 16.16 16.10 4.06
CA LEU A 86 16.17 15.54 5.42
C LEU A 86 15.21 16.30 6.34
N GLU A 87 15.22 17.64 6.28
CA GLU A 87 14.30 18.45 7.07
C GLU A 87 12.84 18.22 6.71
N VAL A 88 12.51 18.14 5.42
CA VAL A 88 11.16 17.84 4.95
C VAL A 88 10.71 16.48 5.47
N VAL A 89 11.53 15.45 5.35
CA VAL A 89 11.17 14.09 5.80
C VAL A 89 11.06 14.03 7.33
N ALA A 90 11.98 14.66 8.07
CA ALA A 90 11.97 14.69 9.53
C ALA A 90 10.73 15.39 10.10
N LYS A 91 10.32 16.53 9.50
CA LYS A 91 9.27 17.40 10.05
C LYS A 91 7.87 17.08 9.51
N SER A 92 7.77 16.46 8.33
CA SER A 92 6.48 16.18 7.69
C SER A 92 5.73 15.04 8.37
N LYS A 93 4.40 15.14 8.34
CA LYS A 93 3.53 13.99 8.56
C LYS A 93 3.41 13.19 7.26
N PHE A 94 3.44 11.87 7.33
CA PHE A 94 3.37 11.06 6.13
C PHE A 94 1.92 10.90 5.71
N HIS A 95 1.59 11.22 4.45
CA HIS A 95 0.25 10.97 3.93
C HIS A 95 0.03 9.48 3.77
N ARG A 96 -1.17 8.99 4.07
CA ARG A 96 -1.52 7.57 3.92
C ARG A 96 -2.60 7.45 2.86
N VAL A 97 -2.31 6.72 1.80
CA VAL A 97 -3.16 6.65 0.61
C VAL A 97 -3.25 5.20 0.16
N THR A 98 -4.43 4.71 -0.20
CA THR A 98 -4.53 3.38 -0.79
C THR A 98 -3.90 3.36 -2.18
N TYR A 99 -3.44 2.20 -2.64
CA TYR A 99 -2.96 2.05 -4.01
C TYR A 99 -4.02 2.49 -5.03
N THR A 100 -5.29 2.17 -4.80
CA THR A 100 -6.40 2.57 -5.67
C THR A 100 -6.54 4.08 -5.77
N GLU A 101 -6.47 4.80 -4.64
CA GLU A 101 -6.50 6.27 -4.65
C GLU A 101 -5.26 6.86 -5.33
N ALA A 102 -4.08 6.28 -5.09
CA ALA A 102 -2.84 6.74 -5.72
C ALA A 102 -2.90 6.60 -7.26
N VAL A 103 -3.39 5.47 -7.76
CA VAL A 103 -3.61 5.26 -9.21
C VAL A 103 -4.64 6.23 -9.75
N ALA A 104 -5.77 6.44 -9.06
CA ALA A 104 -6.78 7.39 -9.52
C ALA A 104 -6.22 8.83 -9.65
N ILE A 105 -5.36 9.26 -8.72
CA ILE A 105 -4.66 10.55 -8.82
C ILE A 105 -3.77 10.60 -10.07
N LEU A 106 -2.99 9.55 -10.31
CA LEU A 106 -2.08 9.47 -11.44
C LEU A 106 -2.83 9.44 -12.77
N GLU A 107 -3.93 8.68 -12.86
CA GLU A 107 -4.77 8.59 -14.06
C GLU A 107 -5.39 9.93 -14.44
N GLU A 108 -5.85 10.73 -13.47
CA GLU A 108 -6.38 12.07 -13.77
C GLU A 108 -5.31 13.01 -14.33
N VAL A 109 -4.08 12.89 -13.83
CA VAL A 109 -2.97 13.75 -14.26
C VAL A 109 -2.40 13.28 -15.60
N ALA A 110 -2.41 11.98 -15.86
CA ALA A 110 -2.00 11.40 -17.14
C ALA A 110 -2.90 11.85 -18.31
N LYS A 111 -4.12 12.34 -18.04
CA LYS A 111 -4.98 12.97 -19.06
C LYS A 111 -4.51 14.37 -19.43
N LEU A 112 -3.69 15.01 -18.60
CA LEU A 112 -3.26 16.41 -18.74
C LEU A 112 -1.81 16.53 -19.20
N ILE A 113 -0.95 15.61 -18.77
CA ILE A 113 0.49 15.62 -19.08
C ILE A 113 1.00 14.21 -19.37
N ASP A 114 2.01 14.11 -20.23
CA ASP A 114 2.77 12.88 -20.42
C ASP A 114 3.74 12.67 -19.26
N PHE A 115 3.67 11.51 -18.61
CA PHE A 115 4.61 11.15 -17.56
C PHE A 115 5.93 10.62 -18.12
N PRO A 116 7.09 11.09 -17.62
CA PRO A 116 8.34 10.40 -17.85
C PRO A 116 8.28 8.97 -17.28
N PRO A 117 9.00 8.01 -17.86
CA PRO A 117 9.07 6.65 -17.33
C PRO A 117 9.45 6.65 -15.82
N ASN A 118 8.70 5.89 -15.01
CA ASN A 118 8.90 5.74 -13.56
C ASN A 118 8.72 7.02 -12.71
N TYR A 119 8.07 8.07 -13.24
CA TYR A 119 7.88 9.32 -12.49
C TYR A 119 6.70 9.28 -11.50
N ASP A 120 5.88 8.23 -11.51
CA ASP A 120 4.66 8.12 -10.71
C ASP A 120 4.86 8.39 -9.20
N ASN A 121 5.86 7.73 -8.60
CA ASN A 121 6.20 7.91 -7.18
C ASN A 121 6.72 9.32 -6.89
N GLY A 122 7.48 9.89 -7.84
CA GLY A 122 7.99 11.26 -7.76
C GLY A 122 6.85 12.27 -7.81
N TYR A 123 5.91 12.12 -8.75
CA TYR A 123 4.74 13.00 -8.85
C TYR A 123 3.93 13.03 -7.55
N LEU A 124 3.65 11.85 -6.97
CA LEU A 124 2.91 11.78 -5.72
C LEU A 124 3.63 12.51 -4.58
N THR A 125 4.93 12.27 -4.40
CA THR A 125 5.70 12.81 -3.28
C THR A 125 6.14 14.27 -3.47
N GLU A 126 6.41 14.70 -4.70
CA GLU A 126 7.01 16.01 -5.01
C GLU A 126 5.98 17.04 -5.50
N GLU A 127 4.95 16.62 -6.24
CA GLU A 127 3.98 17.53 -6.84
C GLU A 127 2.64 17.53 -6.10
N LYS A 128 2.07 16.33 -5.88
CA LYS A 128 0.73 16.19 -5.29
C LYS A 128 0.71 16.45 -3.79
N PHE A 129 1.54 15.73 -3.04
CA PHE A 129 1.54 15.77 -1.57
C PHE A 129 2.65 16.66 -1.01
N LYS A 130 3.75 16.86 -1.76
CA LYS A 130 4.91 17.66 -1.32
C LYS A 130 5.49 17.19 0.02
N ALA A 131 5.38 15.89 0.27
CA ALA A 131 5.71 15.23 1.52
C ALA A 131 5.89 13.72 1.27
N PRO A 132 6.56 13.01 2.20
CA PRO A 132 6.57 11.55 2.18
C PRO A 132 5.15 10.99 2.25
N ILE A 133 4.95 9.86 1.58
CA ILE A 133 3.67 9.16 1.59
C ILE A 133 3.85 7.68 1.87
N ILE A 134 2.80 7.05 2.36
CA ILE A 134 2.71 5.62 2.59
C ILE A 134 1.55 5.12 1.75
N VAL A 135 1.87 4.34 0.73
CA VAL A 135 0.88 3.71 -0.14
C VAL A 135 0.57 2.34 0.42
N TYR A 136 -0.70 1.94 0.51
CA TYR A 136 -1.07 0.64 1.10
C TYR A 136 -2.20 -0.07 0.35
N ASN A 137 -2.42 -1.35 0.65
CA ASN A 137 -3.41 -2.22 -0.01
C ASN A 137 -3.16 -2.43 -1.51
N TYR A 138 -1.95 -2.86 -1.85
CA TYR A 138 -1.56 -3.15 -3.23
C TYR A 138 -2.30 -4.35 -3.83
N PRO A 139 -2.49 -4.41 -5.17
CA PRO A 139 -3.06 -5.57 -5.83
C PRO A 139 -2.23 -6.84 -5.59
N LYS A 140 -2.90 -7.95 -5.23
CA LYS A 140 -2.24 -9.23 -4.95
C LYS A 140 -1.44 -9.78 -6.13
N ALA A 141 -1.84 -9.41 -7.36
CA ALA A 141 -1.21 -9.85 -8.60
C ALA A 141 0.23 -9.33 -8.77
N ILE A 142 0.53 -8.14 -8.26
CA ILE A 142 1.84 -7.48 -8.44
C ILE A 142 2.75 -7.59 -7.21
N LYS A 143 2.24 -8.10 -6.09
CA LYS A 143 3.01 -8.28 -4.85
C LYS A 143 3.35 -9.75 -4.58
N ALA A 144 4.28 -9.99 -3.65
CA ALA A 144 4.81 -11.33 -3.37
C ALA A 144 3.75 -12.28 -2.79
N TRP A 145 3.95 -13.58 -2.98
CA TRP A 145 3.01 -14.64 -2.57
C TRP A 145 2.82 -14.74 -1.06
N TYR A 146 3.83 -14.37 -0.26
CA TYR A 146 3.80 -14.43 1.20
C TYR A 146 3.02 -13.28 1.85
N MET A 147 2.58 -12.28 1.08
CA MET A 147 1.86 -11.13 1.63
C MET A 147 0.41 -11.51 1.91
N LYS A 148 -0.11 -11.16 3.08
CA LYS A 148 -1.47 -11.49 3.51
C LYS A 148 -2.52 -10.94 2.55
N VAL A 149 -3.49 -11.76 2.16
CA VAL A 149 -4.59 -11.36 1.28
C VAL A 149 -5.65 -10.60 2.08
N ASN A 150 -6.12 -9.47 1.55
CA ASN A 150 -7.25 -8.74 2.13
C ASN A 150 -8.58 -9.49 1.90
N GLU A 151 -9.61 -9.13 2.64
CA GLU A 151 -10.93 -9.77 2.54
C GLU A 151 -11.64 -9.54 1.20
N ASP A 152 -11.19 -8.54 0.44
CA ASP A 152 -11.65 -8.28 -0.93
C ASP A 152 -11.15 -9.32 -1.95
N ASP A 153 -10.25 -10.21 -1.53
CA ASP A 153 -9.50 -11.17 -2.35
C ASP A 153 -8.83 -10.53 -3.60
N LYS A 154 -8.56 -9.23 -3.57
CA LYS A 154 -7.97 -8.48 -4.68
C LYS A 154 -6.66 -7.83 -4.28
N THR A 155 -6.57 -7.37 -3.05
CA THR A 155 -5.42 -6.64 -2.53
C THR A 155 -4.69 -7.45 -1.46
N VAL A 156 -3.50 -6.98 -1.09
CA VAL A 156 -2.71 -7.52 0.02
C VAL A 156 -2.50 -6.47 1.10
N VAL A 157 -2.38 -6.94 2.33
CA VAL A 157 -2.01 -6.14 3.50
C VAL A 157 -0.53 -5.78 3.40
N ALA A 158 -0.22 -4.84 2.52
CA ALA A 158 1.12 -4.35 2.23
C ALA A 158 1.13 -2.83 2.20
N MET A 159 2.28 -2.25 2.52
CA MET A 159 2.55 -0.82 2.43
C MET A 159 3.95 -0.56 1.90
N ASP A 160 4.10 0.53 1.16
CA ASP A 160 5.40 1.05 0.73
C ASP A 160 5.52 2.50 1.21
N VAL A 161 6.65 2.86 1.81
CA VAL A 161 7.01 4.23 2.19
C VAL A 161 7.74 4.88 1.03
N LEU A 162 7.15 5.93 0.47
CA LEU A 162 7.72 6.70 -0.63
C LEU A 162 8.22 8.05 -0.10
N VAL A 163 9.46 8.40 -0.44
CA VAL A 163 10.07 9.69 -0.09
C VAL A 163 10.43 10.46 -1.36
N PRO A 164 10.41 11.81 -1.30
CA PRO A 164 10.79 12.65 -2.44
C PRO A 164 12.15 12.26 -3.03
N LYS A 165 12.26 12.35 -4.36
CA LYS A 165 13.45 12.07 -5.18
C LYS A 165 13.94 10.62 -5.25
N VAL A 166 13.75 9.84 -4.20
CA VAL A 166 14.20 8.43 -4.12
C VAL A 166 13.12 7.47 -4.60
N GLY A 167 11.84 7.78 -4.31
CA GLY A 167 10.75 6.82 -4.50
C GLY A 167 10.63 5.91 -3.30
N GLU A 168 10.56 4.60 -3.52
CA GLU A 168 10.38 3.61 -2.45
C GLU A 168 11.62 3.52 -1.54
N LEU A 169 11.41 3.76 -0.25
CA LEU A 169 12.43 3.64 0.80
C LEU A 169 12.24 2.38 1.65
N ILE A 170 10.99 2.00 1.94
CA ILE A 170 10.64 0.82 2.75
C ILE A 170 9.48 0.11 2.09
N GLY A 171 9.58 -1.20 1.89
CA GLY A 171 8.46 -2.08 1.56
C GLY A 171 8.12 -3.01 2.73
N CYS A 172 6.84 -3.11 3.08
CA CYS A 172 6.36 -3.91 4.21
C CYS A 172 5.05 -4.63 3.89
N SER A 173 4.76 -5.70 4.63
CA SER A 173 3.47 -6.38 4.59
C SER A 173 3.25 -7.22 5.82
N GLN A 174 1.99 -7.36 6.23
CA GLN A 174 1.60 -8.48 7.06
C GLN A 174 1.83 -9.78 6.27
N ARG A 175 2.44 -10.78 6.91
CA ARG A 175 2.70 -12.07 6.28
C ARG A 175 1.46 -12.96 6.37
N GLU A 176 1.20 -13.71 5.31
CA GLU A 176 0.08 -14.64 5.27
C GLU A 176 0.34 -15.82 6.22
N GLU A 177 -0.46 -15.90 7.28
CA GLU A 177 -0.39 -16.98 8.26
C GLU A 177 -1.22 -18.21 7.88
N ASN A 178 -2.18 -18.07 6.95
CA ASN A 178 -3.01 -19.20 6.52
C ASN A 178 -2.26 -20.09 5.52
N TYR A 179 -1.98 -21.34 5.93
CA TYR A 179 -1.24 -22.32 5.13
C TYR A 179 -1.85 -22.57 3.74
N ASP A 180 -3.17 -22.72 3.64
CA ASP A 180 -3.84 -23.05 2.38
C ASP A 180 -3.79 -21.87 1.41
N VAL A 181 -4.01 -20.65 1.90
CA VAL A 181 -3.87 -19.43 1.11
C VAL A 181 -2.43 -19.27 0.63
N LEU A 182 -1.45 -19.47 1.53
CA LEU A 182 -0.03 -19.39 1.20
C LEU A 182 0.35 -20.38 0.10
N LYS A 183 -0.06 -21.65 0.25
CA LYS A 183 0.19 -22.74 -0.73
C LYS A 183 -0.44 -22.43 -2.08
N GLN A 184 -1.67 -21.91 -2.11
CA GLN A 184 -2.35 -21.52 -3.33
C GLN A 184 -1.59 -20.39 -4.05
N ARG A 185 -1.20 -19.35 -3.30
CA ARG A 185 -0.48 -18.20 -3.87
C ARG A 185 0.92 -18.53 -4.35
N LEU A 186 1.63 -19.40 -3.63
CA LEU A 186 2.95 -19.88 -4.02
C LEU A 186 2.88 -20.57 -5.38
N ARG A 187 1.93 -21.49 -5.57
CA ARG A 187 1.70 -22.17 -6.86
C ARG A 187 1.42 -21.18 -8.00
N PHE A 188 0.56 -20.20 -7.75
CA PHE A 188 0.23 -19.17 -8.75
C PHE A 188 1.45 -18.35 -9.19
N LYS A 189 2.28 -17.89 -8.24
CA LYS A 189 3.47 -17.08 -8.56
C LYS A 189 4.58 -17.91 -9.21
N HIS A 190 4.82 -19.14 -8.77
CA HIS A 190 5.80 -20.03 -9.40
C HIS A 190 5.43 -20.33 -10.86
N HIS A 191 4.14 -20.52 -11.16
CA HIS A 191 3.70 -20.75 -12.53
C HIS A 191 3.96 -19.52 -13.43
N LYS A 192 3.74 -18.31 -12.91
CA LYS A 192 3.96 -17.08 -13.69
C LYS A 192 5.44 -16.78 -13.95
N GLN A 193 6.31 -17.02 -12.96
CA GLN A 193 7.76 -16.78 -13.10
C GLN A 193 8.48 -17.79 -13.99
N LEU A 194 7.95 -19.02 -14.12
CA LEU A 194 8.48 -20.01 -15.06
C LEU A 194 8.07 -19.69 -16.51
N LEU A 195 6.89 -19.10 -16.73
CA LEU A 195 6.45 -18.66 -18.05
C LEU A 195 7.15 -17.38 -18.52
N GLU A 196 7.63 -16.54 -17.61
CA GLU A 196 8.37 -15.31 -17.91
C GLU A 196 9.89 -15.52 -18.07
N LYS A 197 10.38 -16.78 -18.03
CA LYS A 197 11.81 -17.13 -18.20
C LYS A 197 12.14 -17.98 -19.44
N ASP A 198 11.22 -18.10 -20.39
CA ASP A 198 11.45 -18.80 -21.66
C ASP A 198 11.64 -17.86 -22.89
N TYR A 199 12.09 -16.60 -22.70
CA TYR A 199 12.67 -15.76 -23.76
C TYR A 199 13.71 -14.78 -23.21
#